data_AF-A0A7S2C924-F1
#
_entry.id   AF-A0A7S2C924-F1
#
_cell.length_a   1.000
_cell.length_b   1.000
_cell.length_c   1.000
_cell.angle_alpha   90.00
_cell.angle_beta   90.00
_cell.angle_gamma   90.00
#
_symmetry.space_group_name_H-M   'P 1'
#
loop_
_entity.id
_entity.type
_entity.pdbx_description
1 polymer ?
#
loop_
_entity_poly.entity_id
_entity_poly.type
_entity_poly.pdbx_seq_one_letter_code
_entity_poly.pdbx_strand_id
1 'polypeptide(L)'
;WIEGEGLSDEEAQRFLGLMTFPAIPTVAEYAGMLKKVGCTVKVAENSGRYSPAMDCYNYMLKYQAVYDARQILGFDEKAYEKLLADFEFMAKLAKEGKIIQGMFVAVKDV
;
A
#
# COMPACT_ATOMS: atom_id res chain seq x y z
N TRP A 1 -3.16 2.68 2.78
CA TRP A 1 -1.91 3.11 2.12
C TRP A 1 -1.92 4.61 2.03
N ILE A 2 -0.77 5.22 2.22
CA ILE A 2 -0.59 6.66 2.28
C ILE A 2 0.62 7.00 1.41
N GLU A 3 0.57 8.14 0.73
CA GLU A 3 1.67 8.65 -0.07
C GLU A 3 2.83 9.03 0.85
N GLY A 4 4.01 8.54 0.51
CA GLY A 4 5.26 8.91 1.15
C GLY A 4 6.03 9.93 0.30
N GLU A 5 7.35 9.99 0.46
CA GLU A 5 8.13 11.02 -0.23
C GLU A 5 8.59 10.55 -1.62
N GLY A 6 8.54 11.44 -2.61
CA GLY A 6 9.17 11.22 -3.93
C GLY A 6 8.43 10.23 -4.85
N LEU A 7 7.13 10.03 -4.66
CA LEU A 7 6.29 9.28 -5.60
C LEU A 7 6.04 10.14 -6.85
N SER A 8 6.39 9.63 -8.04
CA SER A 8 6.08 10.34 -9.30
C SER A 8 4.61 10.15 -9.71
N ASP A 9 4.10 11.02 -10.59
CA ASP A 9 2.74 10.90 -11.13
C ASP A 9 2.54 9.57 -11.87
N GLU A 10 3.53 9.09 -12.62
CA GLU A 10 3.45 7.81 -13.32
C GLU A 10 3.44 6.63 -12.35
N GLU A 11 4.26 6.69 -11.30
CA GLU A 11 4.28 5.67 -10.24
C GLU A 11 2.95 5.65 -9.49
N ALA A 12 2.40 6.83 -9.18
CA ALA A 12 1.11 6.99 -8.51
C ALA A 12 -0.03 6.44 -9.38
N GLN A 13 -0.10 6.79 -10.66
CA GLN A 13 -1.12 6.30 -11.58
C GLN A 13 -1.09 4.77 -11.70
N ARG A 14 0.11 4.19 -11.84
CA ARG A 14 0.27 2.73 -11.87
C ARG A 14 -0.19 2.11 -10.56
N PHE A 15 0.24 2.63 -9.41
CA PHE A 15 -0.14 2.10 -8.10
C PHE A 15 -1.66 2.17 -7.86
N LEU A 16 -2.29 3.32 -8.17
CA LEU A 16 -3.73 3.53 -8.02
C LEU A 16 -4.53 2.60 -8.95
N GLY A 17 -4.06 2.39 -10.18
CA GLY A 17 -4.66 1.45 -11.11
C GLY A 17 -4.61 0.00 -10.62
N LEU A 18 -3.51 -0.42 -9.99
CA LEU A 18 -3.39 -1.75 -9.39
C LEU A 18 -4.31 -1.93 -8.18
N MET A 19 -4.35 -0.94 -7.29
CA MET A 19 -5.13 -1.02 -6.06
C MET A 19 -6.60 -0.62 -6.22
N THR A 20 -6.98 -0.13 -7.40
CA THR A 20 -8.33 0.37 -7.71
C THR A 20 -8.78 1.48 -6.73
N PHE A 21 -7.83 2.33 -6.30
CA PHE A 21 -8.13 3.46 -5.43
C PHE A 21 -8.30 4.76 -6.23
N PRO A 22 -9.19 5.67 -5.81
CA PRO A 22 -9.40 6.94 -6.49
C PRO A 22 -8.28 7.96 -6.24
N ALA A 23 -7.59 7.86 -5.10
CA ALA A 23 -6.50 8.74 -4.71
C ALA A 23 -5.68 8.08 -3.58
N ILE A 24 -4.47 8.60 -3.36
CA ILE A 24 -3.63 8.23 -2.21
C ILE A 24 -3.18 9.52 -1.51
N PRO A 25 -3.76 9.87 -0.34
CA PRO A 25 -3.34 11.08 0.37
C PRO A 25 -2.03 10.84 1.10
N THR A 26 -1.33 11.92 1.42
CA THR A 26 -0.22 11.97 2.38
C THR A 26 -0.72 11.85 3.83
N VAL A 27 0.20 11.63 4.78
CA VAL A 27 -0.11 11.59 6.22
C VAL A 27 -0.77 12.91 6.66
N ALA A 28 -0.21 14.03 6.20
CA ALA A 28 -0.68 15.36 6.58
C ALA A 28 -2.09 15.63 6.05
N GLU A 29 -2.38 15.27 4.81
CA GLU A 29 -3.71 15.43 4.22
C GLU A 29 -4.75 14.58 4.95
N TYR A 30 -4.43 13.32 5.24
CA TYR A 30 -5.34 12.44 5.95
C TYR A 30 -5.61 12.94 7.38
N ALA A 31 -4.58 13.39 8.09
CA ALA A 31 -4.75 14.03 9.39
C ALA A 31 -5.58 15.32 9.31
N GLY A 32 -5.42 16.11 8.23
CA GLY A 32 -6.23 17.29 7.95
C GLY A 32 -7.70 16.95 7.75
N MET A 33 -8.01 15.87 7.03
CA MET A 33 -9.39 15.39 6.86
C MET A 33 -10.03 15.01 8.21
N LEU A 34 -9.28 14.34 9.11
CA LEU A 34 -9.77 14.02 10.45
C LEU A 34 -10.08 15.28 11.28
N LYS A 35 -9.22 16.30 11.21
CA LYS A 35 -9.46 17.58 11.91
C LYS A 35 -10.70 18.30 11.38
N LYS A 36 -10.93 18.28 10.06
CA LYS A 36 -12.10 18.93 9.43
C LYS A 36 -13.44 18.36 9.90
N VAL A 37 -13.47 17.09 10.32
CA VAL A 37 -14.69 16.44 10.84
C VAL A 37 -14.83 16.54 12.37
N GLY A 38 -14.03 17.40 13.01
CA GLY A 38 -14.09 17.69 14.44
C GLY A 38 -13.31 16.69 15.31
N CYS A 39 -12.38 15.93 14.74
CA CYS A 39 -11.53 15.05 15.54
C CYS A 39 -10.24 15.75 15.98
N THR A 40 -9.87 15.53 17.23
CA THR A 40 -8.52 15.80 17.74
C THR A 40 -7.60 14.63 17.41
N VAL A 41 -6.69 14.84 16.45
CA VAL A 41 -5.69 13.84 16.03
C VAL A 41 -4.59 13.72 17.09
N LYS A 42 -4.39 12.51 17.62
CA LYS A 42 -3.38 12.15 18.63
C LYS A 42 -2.12 11.55 18.02
N VAL A 43 -2.27 10.76 16.95
CA VAL A 43 -1.18 10.14 16.19
C VAL A 43 -1.48 10.26 14.71
N ALA A 44 -0.47 10.63 13.93
CA ALA A 44 -0.50 10.62 12.46
C ALA A 44 0.94 10.47 11.95
N GLU A 45 1.36 9.24 11.65
CA GLU A 45 2.75 8.94 11.31
C GLU A 45 2.89 7.75 10.36
N ASN A 46 4.06 7.57 9.76
CA ASN A 46 4.39 6.32 9.08
C ASN A 46 4.61 5.22 10.13
N SER A 47 3.87 4.12 10.03
CA SER A 47 4.00 2.96 10.93
C SER A 47 5.31 2.17 10.74
N GLY A 48 6.00 2.31 9.60
CA GLY A 48 7.19 1.53 9.26
C GLY A 48 6.93 0.06 8.91
N ARG A 49 5.68 -0.41 8.93
CA ARG A 49 5.35 -1.84 8.75
C ARG A 49 5.14 -2.27 7.31
N TYR A 50 4.92 -1.32 6.39
CA TYR A 50 4.47 -1.66 5.04
C TYR A 50 5.53 -2.37 4.19
N SER A 51 6.77 -1.86 4.17
CA SER A 51 7.85 -2.50 3.40
C SER A 51 8.12 -3.94 3.85
N PRO A 52 8.29 -4.25 5.16
CA PRO A 52 8.46 -5.62 5.61
C PRO A 52 7.26 -6.54 5.28
N ALA A 53 6.04 -6.01 5.34
CA ALA A 53 4.84 -6.77 4.97
C ALA A 53 4.83 -7.12 3.46
N MET A 54 5.25 -6.19 2.61
CA MET A 54 5.36 -6.40 1.17
C MET A 54 6.45 -7.42 0.81
N ASP A 55 7.59 -7.38 1.51
CA ASP A 55 8.64 -8.38 1.34
C ASP A 55 8.13 -9.79 1.70
N CYS A 56 7.40 -9.91 2.82
CA CYS A 56 6.78 -11.16 3.22
C CYS A 56 5.75 -11.65 2.19
N TYR A 57 4.88 -10.76 1.69
CA TYR A 57 3.88 -11.12 0.70
C TYR A 57 4.52 -11.64 -0.60
N ASN A 58 5.55 -10.96 -1.10
CA ASN A 58 6.30 -11.41 -2.27
C ASN A 58 7.01 -12.75 -2.04
N TYR A 59 7.59 -12.95 -0.87
CA TYR A 59 8.20 -14.23 -0.51
C TYR A 59 7.16 -15.36 -0.53
N MET A 60 5.98 -15.12 0.05
CA MET A 60 4.90 -16.10 0.05
C MET A 60 4.46 -16.46 -1.36
N LEU A 61 4.18 -15.47 -2.21
CA LEU A 61 3.79 -15.74 -3.59
C LEU A 61 4.86 -16.54 -4.35
N LYS A 62 6.14 -16.20 -4.19
CA LYS A 62 7.23 -16.84 -4.94
C LYS A 62 7.62 -18.24 -4.47
N TYR A 63 7.46 -18.53 -3.17
CA TYR A 63 8.11 -19.71 -2.58
C TYR A 63 7.19 -20.58 -1.72
N GLN A 64 6.21 -20.01 -1.01
CA GLN A 64 5.44 -20.77 -0.02
C GLN A 64 4.02 -21.10 -0.49
N ALA A 65 3.34 -20.14 -1.13
CA ALA A 65 1.95 -20.23 -1.57
C ALA A 65 1.82 -20.36 -3.10
N VAL A 66 2.89 -20.80 -3.78
CA VAL A 66 2.96 -20.87 -5.25
C VAL A 66 1.80 -21.68 -5.83
N TYR A 67 1.54 -22.87 -5.26
CA TYR A 67 0.48 -23.75 -5.73
C TYR A 67 -0.90 -23.10 -5.57
N ASP A 68 -1.19 -22.59 -4.39
CA ASP A 68 -2.49 -21.97 -4.08
C ASP A 68 -2.74 -20.74 -4.97
N ALA A 69 -1.74 -19.88 -5.14
CA ALA A 69 -1.83 -18.72 -6.01
C ALA A 69 -2.10 -19.12 -7.47
N ARG A 70 -1.40 -20.14 -7.97
CA ARG A 70 -1.65 -20.67 -9.32
C ARG A 70 -3.03 -21.30 -9.44
N GLN A 71 -3.46 -22.08 -8.45
CA GLN A 71 -4.79 -22.69 -8.45
C GLN A 71 -5.90 -21.64 -8.48
N ILE A 72 -5.79 -20.57 -7.67
CA ILE A 72 -6.75 -19.46 -7.65
C ILE A 72 -6.85 -18.79 -9.02
N LEU A 73 -5.72 -18.65 -9.73
CA LEU A 73 -5.65 -18.09 -11.08
C LEU A 73 -6.02 -19.09 -12.18
N GLY A 74 -6.52 -20.29 -11.84
CA GLY A 74 -6.85 -21.31 -12.83
C GLY A 74 -5.63 -21.85 -13.59
N PHE A 75 -4.46 -21.80 -12.96
CA PHE A 75 -3.16 -22.12 -13.55
C PHE A 75 -2.79 -21.26 -14.78
N ASP A 76 -3.37 -20.07 -14.92
CA ASP A 76 -2.94 -19.10 -15.92
C ASP A 76 -1.56 -18.53 -15.56
N GLU A 77 -0.53 -18.99 -16.27
CA GLU A 77 0.87 -18.58 -16.07
C GLU A 77 1.07 -17.08 -16.31
N LYS A 78 0.40 -16.50 -17.31
CA LYS A 78 0.53 -15.06 -17.61
C LYS A 78 -0.10 -14.23 -16.50
N ALA A 79 -1.24 -14.66 -15.98
CA ALA A 79 -1.87 -14.00 -14.84
C ALA A 79 -0.97 -14.07 -13.60
N TYR A 80 -0.32 -15.21 -13.36
CA TYR A 80 0.58 -15.41 -12.23
C TYR A 80 1.86 -14.56 -12.34
N GLU A 81 2.48 -14.51 -13.52
CA GLU A 81 3.66 -13.66 -13.76
C GLU A 81 3.32 -12.17 -13.61
N LYS A 82 2.15 -11.75 -14.12
CA LYS A 82 1.66 -10.39 -13.94
C LYS A 82 1.45 -10.06 -12.45
N LEU A 83 0.84 -10.98 -11.70
CA LEU A 83 0.66 -10.84 -10.26
C LEU A 83 2.00 -10.59 -9.55
N LEU A 84 3.01 -11.42 -9.83
CA LEU A 84 4.35 -11.25 -9.26
C LEU A 84 4.95 -9.88 -9.59
N ALA A 85 4.90 -9.46 -10.85
CA ALA A 85 5.46 -8.18 -11.30
C ALA A 85 4.76 -6.97 -10.64
N ASP A 86 3.45 -7.06 -10.43
CA ASP A 86 2.68 -6.00 -9.78
C ASP A 86 3.05 -5.86 -8.30
N PHE A 87 3.15 -6.98 -7.57
CA PHE A 87 3.53 -6.95 -6.14
C PHE A 87 5.03 -6.66 -5.91
N GLU A 88 5.90 -7.00 -6.86
CA GLU A 88 7.29 -6.53 -6.88
C GLU A 88 7.39 -5.02 -7.04
N PHE A 89 6.62 -4.44 -7.96
CA PHE A 89 6.55 -3.00 -8.13
C PHE A 89 6.08 -2.31 -6.85
N MET A 90 5.02 -2.81 -6.21
CA MET A 90 4.56 -2.24 -4.95
C MET A 90 5.58 -2.37 -3.82
N ALA A 91 6.30 -3.49 -3.74
CA ALA A 91 7.34 -3.68 -2.72
C ALA A 91 8.53 -2.75 -2.93
N LYS A 92 8.90 -2.48 -4.19
CA LYS A 92 9.91 -1.48 -4.52
C LYS A 92 9.49 -0.09 -4.01
N LEU A 93 8.28 0.35 -4.33
CA LEU A 93 7.77 1.64 -3.85
C LEU A 93 7.72 1.71 -2.32
N ALA A 94 7.34 0.60 -1.67
CA ALA A 94 7.31 0.51 -0.21
C ALA A 94 8.71 0.65 0.40
N LYS A 95 9.70 -0.04 -0.18
CA LYS A 95 11.10 0.00 0.27
C LYS A 95 11.75 1.37 0.08
N GLU A 96 11.40 2.05 -1.00
CA GLU A 96 11.83 3.43 -1.28
C GLU A 96 11.09 4.47 -0.41
N GLY A 97 10.10 4.05 0.38
CA GLY A 97 9.32 4.95 1.22
C GLY A 97 8.31 5.82 0.47
N LYS A 98 8.07 5.53 -0.82
CA LYS A 98 7.14 6.27 -1.70
C LYS A 98 5.69 5.92 -1.43
N ILE A 99 5.43 4.68 -1.02
CA ILE A 99 4.13 4.23 -0.52
C ILE A 99 4.34 3.68 0.88
N ILE A 100 3.55 4.16 1.84
CA ILE A 100 3.69 3.80 3.25
C ILE A 100 2.35 3.35 3.85
N GLN A 101 2.43 2.82 5.07
CA GLN A 101 1.26 2.59 5.91
C GLN A 101 1.22 3.68 6.98
N GLY A 102 0.27 4.60 6.87
CA GLY A 102 -0.01 5.58 7.93
C GLY A 102 -0.70 4.93 9.13
N MET A 103 -0.28 5.31 10.33
CA MET A 103 -0.94 5.05 11.61
C MET A 103 -1.63 6.32 12.05
N PHE A 104 -2.94 6.24 12.30
CA PHE A 104 -3.74 7.37 12.74
C PHE A 104 -4.53 7.01 14.00
N VAL A 105 -4.44 7.85 15.01
CA VAL A 105 -5.28 7.77 16.22
C VAL A 105 -5.92 9.14 16.39
N ALA A 106 -7.25 9.20 16.41
CA ALA A 106 -7.98 10.44 16.59
C ALA A 106 -9.19 10.22 17.50
N VAL A 107 -9.53 11.24 18.27
CA VAL A 107 -10.68 11.23 19.19
C VAL A 107 -11.64 12.30 18.72
N LYS A 108 -12.92 11.96 18.63
CA LYS A 108 -13.98 12.95 18.39
C LYS A 108 -14.37 13.54 19.74
N ASP A 109 -14.18 14.84 19.88
CA ASP A 109 -14.67 15.54 21.06
C ASP A 109 -16.21 15.60 20.93
N VAL A 110 -16.91 15.01 21.92
CA VAL A 110 -18.38 14.88 21.96
C VAL A 110 -19.01 16.20 22.36
#